data_AF-A0A965MRS8-F1
#
_entry.id   AF-A0A965MRS8-F1
#
_cell.length_a   1.000
_cell.length_b   1.000
_cell.length_c   1.000
_cell.angle_alpha   90.00
_cell.angle_beta   90.00
_cell.angle_gamma   90.00
#
_symmetry.space_group_name_H-M   'P 1'
#
loop_
_entity.id
_entity.type
_entity.pdbx_description
1 polymer ?
#
loop_
_entity_poly.entity_id
_entity_poly.type
_entity_poly.pdbx_seq_one_letter_code
_entity_poly.pdbx_strand_id
1 'polypeptide(L)'
;MTDIVMTEAATTEAPSAEHLAQAEVLARELYDMLELEFEQLKAQNLDAFEASQSTKNDLLQKLMRLARIDGPESADALGSEWDEFKEHMALCRDMHRRNEVLISRKIDAIRGALQSLNVFDPTSSVEMYDRLGKLSRVRRGRGYAEA
;
A
#
# COMPACT_ATOMS: atom_id res chain seq x y z
N MET A 1 37.76 -10.02 -61.10
CA MET A 1 38.59 -10.31 -59.92
C MET A 1 38.67 -9.01 -59.12
N THR A 2 38.43 -9.08 -57.81
CA THR A 2 37.96 -8.06 -56.82
C THR A 2 36.43 -7.95 -56.73
N ASP A 3 35.75 -8.82 -55.96
CA ASP A 3 35.50 -8.83 -54.49
C ASP A 3 34.68 -7.60 -54.04
N ILE A 4 33.35 -7.72 -53.89
CA ILE A 4 32.64 -8.09 -52.65
C ILE A 4 33.24 -7.42 -51.42
N VAL A 5 32.65 -6.30 -51.00
CA VAL A 5 32.44 -6.02 -49.58
C VAL A 5 31.02 -5.53 -49.39
N MET A 6 30.24 -6.38 -48.73
CA MET A 6 28.97 -6.06 -48.13
C MET A 6 29.20 -4.97 -47.08
N THR A 7 28.59 -3.81 -47.28
CA THR A 7 28.49 -2.80 -46.21
C THR A 7 27.32 -3.19 -45.32
N GLU A 8 27.55 -4.22 -44.50
CA GLU A 8 26.72 -4.50 -43.33
C GLU A 8 27.19 -3.53 -42.25
N ALA A 9 26.71 -2.28 -42.32
CA ALA A 9 26.93 -1.29 -41.28
C ALA A 9 26.06 -1.68 -40.08
N ALA A 10 26.69 -2.42 -39.17
CA ALA A 10 26.17 -2.89 -37.91
C ALA A 10 25.43 -1.80 -37.12
N THR A 11 24.14 -2.05 -36.90
CA THR A 11 23.27 -1.44 -35.90
C THR A 11 23.93 -1.50 -34.52
N THR A 12 24.50 -0.40 -34.04
CA THR A 12 25.19 -0.33 -32.73
C THR A 12 24.52 0.65 -31.75
N GLU A 13 23.32 1.17 -32.04
CA GLU A 13 22.52 1.99 -31.11
C GLU A 13 21.41 1.20 -30.36
N ALA A 14 21.26 -0.10 -30.62
CA ALA A 14 20.07 -0.86 -30.23
C ALA A 14 19.85 -1.17 -28.73
N PRO A 15 20.86 -1.40 -27.86
CA PRO A 15 20.60 -1.99 -26.55
C PRO A 15 19.92 -1.04 -25.56
N SER A 16 20.19 0.26 -25.61
CA SER A 16 19.53 1.23 -24.70
C SER A 16 18.07 1.49 -25.09
N ALA A 17 17.79 1.62 -26.38
CA ALA A 17 16.44 1.85 -26.89
C ALA A 17 15.53 0.62 -26.69
N GLU A 18 16.07 -0.59 -26.89
CA GLU A 18 15.32 -1.83 -26.63
C GLU A 18 15.03 -2.03 -25.14
N HIS A 19 16.00 -1.77 -24.25
CA HIS A 19 15.76 -1.84 -22.81
C HIS A 19 14.74 -0.80 -22.33
N LEU A 20 14.77 0.42 -22.87
CA LEU A 20 13.78 1.45 -22.57
C LEU A 20 12.37 1.01 -23.00
N ALA A 21 12.22 0.50 -24.23
CA ALA A 21 10.95 0.01 -24.72
C ALA A 21 10.41 -1.16 -23.87
N GLN A 22 11.27 -2.09 -23.46
CA GLN A 22 10.89 -3.18 -22.56
C GLN A 22 10.51 -2.67 -21.16
N ALA A 23 11.24 -1.68 -20.64
CA ALA A 23 10.93 -1.07 -19.35
C ALA A 23 9.58 -0.35 -19.36
N GLU A 24 9.22 0.32 -20.46
CA GLU A 24 7.90 0.95 -20.62
C GLU A 24 6.75 -0.07 -20.63
N VAL A 25 6.93 -1.19 -21.32
CA VAL A 25 5.94 -2.27 -21.33
C VAL A 25 5.73 -2.81 -19.90
N LEU A 26 6.81 -3.05 -19.17
CA LEU A 26 6.72 -3.52 -17.79
C LEU A 26 6.15 -2.45 -16.85
N ALA A 27 6.45 -1.17 -17.04
CA ALA A 27 5.85 -0.09 -16.26
C ALA A 27 4.33 -0.04 -16.46
N ARG A 28 3.86 -0.28 -17.69
CA ARG A 28 2.42 -0.38 -17.97
C ARG A 28 1.78 -1.59 -17.31
N GLU A 29 2.44 -2.74 -17.35
CA GLU A 29 1.97 -3.94 -16.64
C GLU A 29 1.90 -3.70 -15.11
N LEU A 30 2.88 -2.98 -14.54
CA LEU A 30 2.84 -2.56 -13.14
C LEU A 30 1.63 -1.68 -12.84
N TYR A 31 1.38 -0.69 -13.69
CA TYR A 31 0.23 0.20 -13.56
C TYR A 31 -1.09 -0.58 -13.53
N ASP A 32 -1.30 -1.45 -14.52
CA ASP A 32 -2.53 -2.27 -14.62
C ASP A 32 -2.67 -3.20 -13.40
N MET A 33 -1.57 -3.75 -12.89
CA MET A 33 -1.56 -4.55 -11.68
C MET A 33 -1.94 -3.76 -10.43
N LEU A 34 -1.45 -2.51 -10.29
CA LEU A 34 -1.80 -1.65 -9.16
C LEU A 34 -3.27 -1.20 -9.19
N GLU A 35 -3.83 -1.00 -10.38
CA GLU A 35 -5.28 -0.78 -10.55
C GLU A 35 -6.09 -2.03 -10.18
N LEU A 36 -5.65 -3.22 -10.61
CA LEU A 36 -6.29 -4.48 -10.22
C LEU A 36 -6.24 -4.69 -8.70
N GLU A 37 -5.10 -4.44 -8.06
CA GLU A 37 -4.95 -4.50 -6.60
C GLU A 37 -5.96 -3.58 -5.90
N PHE A 38 -6.18 -2.38 -6.44
CA PHE A 38 -7.15 -1.45 -5.87
C PHE A 38 -8.58 -2.00 -5.90
N GLU A 39 -8.99 -2.60 -7.02
CA GLU A 39 -10.32 -3.22 -7.14
C GLU A 39 -10.47 -4.44 -6.24
N GLN A 40 -9.43 -5.28 -6.11
CA GLN A 40 -9.40 -6.39 -5.15
C GLN A 40 -9.54 -5.88 -3.70
N LEU A 41 -8.80 -4.83 -3.35
CA LEU A 41 -8.87 -4.19 -2.04
C LEU A 41 -10.28 -3.63 -1.79
N LYS A 42 -10.90 -2.95 -2.75
CA LYS A 42 -12.28 -2.48 -2.64
C LYS A 42 -13.26 -3.63 -2.37
N ALA A 43 -13.12 -4.73 -3.12
CA ALA A 43 -13.94 -5.93 -2.99
C ALA A 43 -13.64 -6.78 -1.73
N GLN A 44 -12.66 -6.39 -0.89
CA GLN A 44 -12.19 -7.17 0.27
C GLN A 44 -11.62 -8.55 -0.11
N ASN A 45 -11.18 -8.73 -1.36
CA ASN A 45 -10.56 -9.96 -1.80
C ASN A 45 -9.06 -9.96 -1.45
N LEU A 46 -8.76 -10.18 -0.17
CA LEU A 46 -7.40 -10.12 0.36
C LEU A 46 -6.51 -11.27 -0.15
N ASP A 47 -7.09 -12.45 -0.36
CA ASP A 47 -6.35 -13.61 -0.90
C ASP A 47 -5.82 -13.31 -2.31
N ALA A 48 -6.64 -12.70 -3.17
CA ALA A 48 -6.22 -12.30 -4.51
C ALA A 48 -5.16 -11.18 -4.48
N PHE A 49 -5.29 -10.23 -3.56
CA PHE A 49 -4.30 -9.17 -3.35
C PHE A 49 -2.97 -9.74 -2.84
N GLU A 50 -2.99 -10.71 -1.92
CA GLU A 50 -1.77 -11.36 -1.41
C GLU A 50 -1.08 -12.17 -2.51
N ALA A 51 -1.84 -12.91 -3.31
CA ALA A 51 -1.33 -13.67 -4.45
C ALA A 51 -0.67 -12.78 -5.52
N SER A 52 -1.10 -11.52 -5.69
CA SER A 52 -0.47 -10.60 -6.65
C SER A 52 0.87 -10.02 -6.17
N GLN A 53 1.19 -10.09 -4.86
CA GLN A 53 2.39 -9.46 -4.31
C GLN A 53 3.69 -10.06 -4.84
N SER A 54 3.75 -11.38 -5.03
CA SER A 54 4.94 -12.05 -5.60
C SER A 54 5.20 -11.56 -7.03
N THR A 55 4.15 -11.51 -7.85
CA THR A 55 4.23 -11.06 -9.25
C THR A 55 4.66 -9.59 -9.33
N LYS A 56 4.12 -8.72 -8.46
CA LYS A 56 4.55 -7.31 -8.38
C LYS A 56 6.03 -7.18 -8.05
N ASN A 57 6.51 -7.94 -7.07
CA ASN A 57 7.92 -7.92 -6.67
C ASN A 57 8.84 -8.39 -7.81
N ASP A 58 8.47 -9.46 -8.51
CA ASP A 58 9.23 -9.96 -9.66
C ASP A 58 9.29 -8.93 -10.78
N LEU A 59 8.18 -8.24 -11.04
CA LEU A 59 8.09 -7.20 -12.05
C LEU A 59 8.96 -5.97 -11.69
N LEU A 60 8.90 -5.51 -10.43
CA LEU A 60 9.76 -4.43 -9.94
C LEU A 60 11.25 -4.78 -10.03
N GLN A 61 11.63 -6.02 -9.72
CA GLN A 61 13.01 -6.48 -9.88
C GLN A 61 13.46 -6.48 -11.33
N LYS A 62 12.60 -6.89 -12.28
CA LYS A 62 12.90 -6.82 -13.71
C LYS A 62 13.09 -5.38 -14.17
N LEU A 63 12.22 -4.47 -13.75
CA LEU A 63 12.32 -3.03 -14.03
C LEU A 63 13.65 -2.46 -13.53
N MET A 64 14.01 -2.74 -12.27
CA MET A 64 15.29 -2.30 -11.70
C MET A 64 16.49 -2.81 -12.50
N ARG A 65 16.49 -4.07 -12.91
CA ARG A 65 17.60 -4.66 -13.71
C ARG A 65 17.71 -4.03 -15.09
N LEU A 66 16.58 -3.79 -15.78
CA LEU A 66 16.55 -3.19 -17.12
C LEU A 66 17.02 -1.73 -17.10
N ALA A 67 16.55 -0.95 -16.12
CA ALA A 67 16.94 0.44 -15.94
C ALA A 67 18.30 0.59 -15.23
N ARG A 68 18.93 -0.52 -14.79
CA ARG A 68 20.18 -0.54 -14.01
C ARG A 68 20.10 0.35 -12.76
N ILE A 69 18.97 0.28 -12.08
CA ILE A 69 18.70 1.00 -10.84
C ILE A 69 19.10 0.10 -9.67
N ASP A 70 20.20 0.44 -9.01
CA ASP A 70 20.68 -0.23 -7.79
C ASP A 70 20.29 0.55 -6.52
N GLY A 71 19.81 1.78 -6.67
CA GLY A 71 19.38 2.65 -5.58
C GLY A 71 18.73 3.96 -6.07
N PRO A 72 18.28 4.81 -5.13
CA PRO A 72 17.61 6.07 -5.47
C PRO A 72 18.50 7.00 -6.31
N GLU A 73 19.79 7.09 -5.98
CA GLU A 73 20.75 7.93 -6.73
C GLU A 73 20.89 7.49 -8.19
N SER A 74 20.87 6.18 -8.46
CA SER A 74 20.93 5.65 -9.84
C SER A 74 19.64 5.89 -10.63
N ALA A 75 18.49 5.97 -9.96
CA ALA A 75 17.23 6.32 -10.61
C ALA A 75 17.21 7.79 -11.05
N ASP A 76 17.72 8.69 -10.20
CA ASP A 76 17.83 10.12 -10.50
C ASP A 76 18.90 10.40 -11.57
N ALA A 77 19.93 9.56 -11.65
CA ALA A 77 21.00 9.66 -12.64
C ALA A 77 20.63 9.14 -14.04
N LEU A 78 19.43 8.59 -14.24
CA LEU A 78 18.94 8.18 -15.55
C LEU A 78 18.91 9.37 -16.52
N GLY A 79 19.37 9.15 -17.75
CA GLY A 79 19.39 10.17 -18.80
C GLY A 79 18.00 10.68 -19.17
N SER A 80 17.95 11.78 -19.94
CA SER A 80 16.70 12.40 -20.39
C SER A 80 15.86 11.49 -21.29
N GLU A 81 16.48 10.50 -21.94
CA GLU A 81 15.79 9.47 -22.71
C GLU A 81 14.85 8.60 -21.86
N TRP A 82 15.00 8.61 -20.53
CA TRP A 82 14.14 7.90 -19.58
C TRP A 82 13.06 8.79 -18.95
N ASP A 83 12.89 10.04 -19.41
CA ASP A 83 11.98 10.97 -18.73
C ASP A 83 10.50 10.51 -18.80
N GLU A 84 10.06 9.97 -19.95
CA GLU A 84 8.71 9.36 -20.08
C GLU A 84 8.54 8.19 -19.10
N PHE A 85 9.55 7.33 -18.99
CA PHE A 85 9.56 6.22 -18.05
C PHE A 85 9.49 6.69 -16.59
N LYS A 86 10.23 7.75 -16.22
CA LYS A 86 10.18 8.34 -14.87
C LYS A 86 8.80 8.89 -14.56
N GLU A 87 8.15 9.57 -15.51
CA GLU A 87 6.78 10.05 -15.36
C GLU A 87 5.80 8.88 -15.15
N HIS A 88 5.94 7.80 -15.91
CA HIS A 88 5.12 6.61 -15.77
C HIS A 88 5.33 5.90 -14.41
N MET A 89 6.57 5.80 -13.95
CA MET A 89 6.88 5.27 -12.61
C MET A 89 6.35 6.17 -11.48
N ALA A 90 6.31 7.49 -11.68
CA ALA A 90 5.66 8.41 -10.76
C ALA A 90 4.15 8.15 -10.66
N LEU A 91 3.48 7.87 -11.77
CA LEU A 91 2.07 7.45 -11.77
C LEU A 91 1.87 6.11 -11.04
N CYS A 92 2.74 5.14 -11.27
CA CYS A 92 2.70 3.85 -10.54
C CYS A 92 2.85 4.07 -9.02
N ARG A 93 3.75 4.96 -8.59
CA ARG A 93 3.91 5.31 -7.17
C ARG A 93 2.63 5.93 -6.59
N ASP A 94 1.94 6.78 -7.33
CA ASP A 94 0.69 7.40 -6.88
C ASP A 94 -0.44 6.36 -6.76
N MET A 95 -0.54 5.41 -7.69
CA MET A 95 -1.49 4.29 -7.60
C MET A 95 -1.18 3.38 -6.41
N HIS A 96 0.10 3.09 -6.17
CA HIS A 96 0.52 2.30 -5.01
C HIS A 96 0.16 3.01 -3.68
N ARG A 97 0.41 4.32 -3.59
CA ARG A 97 0.05 5.14 -2.43
C ARG A 97 -1.46 5.15 -2.19
N ARG A 98 -2.27 5.20 -3.25
CA ARG A 98 -3.74 5.07 -3.15
C ARG A 98 -4.14 3.75 -2.49
N ASN A 99 -3.50 2.65 -2.87
CA ASN A 99 -3.76 1.32 -2.31
C ASN A 99 -3.38 1.25 -0.82
N GLU A 100 -2.23 1.81 -0.44
CA GLU A 100 -1.76 1.89 0.95
C GLU A 100 -2.75 2.67 1.85
N VAL A 101 -3.25 3.82 1.38
CA VAL A 101 -4.24 4.62 2.11
C VAL A 101 -5.53 3.81 2.33
N LEU A 102 -5.98 3.05 1.34
CA LEU A 102 -7.18 2.22 1.45
C LEU A 102 -6.99 1.10 2.49
N ILE A 103 -5.86 0.40 2.46
CA ILE A 103 -5.51 -0.64 3.45
C ILE A 103 -5.46 -0.03 4.86
N SER A 104 -4.78 1.10 5.04
CA SER A 104 -4.63 1.75 6.34
C SER A 104 -5.99 2.12 6.95
N ARG A 105 -6.88 2.71 6.16
CA ARG A 105 -8.25 3.05 6.61
C ARG A 105 -9.05 1.82 7.04
N LYS A 106 -8.90 0.70 6.34
CA LYS A 106 -9.57 -0.56 6.72
C LYS A 106 -9.04 -1.10 8.05
N ILE A 107 -7.73 -1.06 8.26
CA ILE A 107 -7.10 -1.46 9.52
C ILE A 107 -7.59 -0.57 10.67
N ASP A 108 -7.68 0.74 10.47
CA ASP A 108 -8.16 1.67 11.49
C ASP A 108 -9.63 1.42 11.85
N ALA A 109 -10.47 1.13 10.86
CA ALA A 109 -11.86 0.73 11.10
C ALA A 109 -11.96 -0.56 11.93
N ILE A 110 -11.14 -1.57 11.63
CA ILE A 110 -11.09 -2.83 12.40
C ILE A 110 -10.64 -2.57 13.83
N ARG A 111 -9.58 -1.77 14.03
CA ARG A 111 -9.09 -1.37 15.36
C ARG A 111 -10.17 -0.64 16.15
N GLY A 112 -10.87 0.32 15.53
CA GLY A 112 -11.96 1.06 16.15
C GLY A 112 -13.14 0.16 16.54
N ALA A 113 -13.50 -0.80 15.68
CA ALA A 113 -14.52 -1.79 15.99
C ALA A 113 -14.13 -2.68 17.19
N LEU A 114 -12.88 -3.18 17.22
CA LEU A 114 -12.37 -3.96 18.35
C LEU A 114 -12.33 -3.16 19.65
N GLN A 115 -11.96 -1.89 19.60
CA GLN A 115 -12.02 -1.00 20.77
C GLN A 115 -13.45 -0.82 21.26
N SER A 116 -14.42 -0.59 20.35
CA SER A 116 -15.84 -0.46 20.73
C SER A 116 -16.40 -1.73 21.36
N LEU A 117 -15.95 -2.92 20.95
CA LEU A 117 -16.36 -4.18 21.57
C LEU A 117 -15.73 -4.35 22.96
N ASN A 118 -14.48 -3.94 23.15
CA ASN A 118 -13.78 -4.01 24.45
C ASN A 118 -14.26 -2.97 25.46
N VAL A 119 -14.86 -1.86 25.03
CA VAL A 119 -15.41 -0.81 25.92
C VAL A 119 -16.66 -1.30 26.69
N PHE A 120 -17.25 -2.45 26.32
CA PHE A 120 -18.22 -3.17 27.16
C PHE A 120 -17.52 -3.97 28.27
N ASP A 121 -16.73 -3.30 29.10
CA ASP A 121 -16.15 -3.88 30.31
C ASP A 121 -17.27 -4.13 31.37
N PRO A 122 -17.43 -5.36 31.92
CA PRO A 122 -18.43 -5.70 32.93
C PRO A 122 -18.39 -4.87 34.22
N THR A 123 -17.31 -4.13 34.48
CA THR A 123 -17.19 -3.25 35.65
C THR A 123 -18.17 -2.06 35.61
N SER A 124 -18.65 -1.67 34.42
CA SER A 124 -19.71 -0.65 34.25
C SER A 124 -21.04 -1.06 34.90
N SER A 125 -21.34 -2.36 34.95
CA SER A 125 -22.54 -2.86 35.63
C SER A 125 -22.43 -2.70 37.15
N VAL A 126 -21.24 -2.87 37.72
CA VAL A 126 -20.99 -2.78 39.18
C VAL A 126 -21.06 -1.33 39.66
N GLU A 127 -20.55 -0.36 38.89
CA GLU A 127 -20.66 1.07 39.23
C GLU A 127 -22.11 1.58 39.24
N MET A 128 -22.99 1.03 38.38
CA MET A 128 -24.40 1.41 38.34
C MET A 128 -25.19 0.88 39.54
N TYR A 129 -24.82 -0.29 40.10
CA TYR A 129 -25.42 -0.84 41.32
C TYR A 129 -24.90 -0.16 42.61
N ASP A 130 -23.61 0.20 42.67
CA ASP A 130 -23.05 0.87 43.84
C ASP A 130 -23.62 2.29 44.02
N ARG A 131 -23.92 3.00 42.92
CA ARG A 131 -24.58 4.31 42.96
C ARG A 131 -26.02 4.23 43.52
N LEU A 132 -26.78 3.17 43.23
CA LEU A 132 -28.12 2.96 43.79
C LEU A 132 -28.05 2.57 45.29
N GLY A 133 -27.06 1.75 45.67
CA GLY A 133 -26.82 1.34 47.05
C GLY A 133 -26.42 2.49 47.98
N LYS A 134 -25.59 3.42 47.49
CA LYS A 134 -25.12 4.59 48.26
C LYS A 134 -26.23 5.62 48.50
N LEU A 135 -27.16 5.81 47.55
CA LEU A 135 -28.30 6.72 47.75
C LEU A 135 -29.30 6.22 48.81
N SER A 136 -29.46 4.90 48.99
CA SER A 136 -30.37 4.34 50.00
C SER A 136 -29.87 4.52 51.45
N ARG A 137 -28.54 4.60 51.66
CA ARG A 137 -27.93 4.70 53.00
C ARG A 137 -27.96 6.11 53.57
N VAL A 138 -28.01 7.14 52.71
CA VAL A 138 -28.00 8.56 53.15
C VAL A 138 -29.32 8.98 53.81
N ARG A 139 -30.44 8.27 53.59
CA ARG A 139 -31.75 8.62 54.21
C ARG A 139 -32.02 8.06 55.60
N ARG A 140 -31.16 7.19 56.15
CA ARG A 140 -31.35 6.60 57.50
C ARG A 140 -30.22 7.00 58.44
N GLY A 141 -30.20 8.25 58.87
CA GLY A 141 -29.16 8.75 59.77
C GLY A 141 -29.40 10.13 60.35
N ARG A 142 -30.65 10.47 60.72
CA ARG A 142 -30.90 11.61 61.60
C ARG A 142 -31.82 11.14 62.72
N GLY A 143 -31.18 10.56 63.73
CA GLY A 143 -31.82 10.08 64.95
C GLY A 143 -32.44 11.23 65.74
N TYR A 144 -33.60 10.92 66.31
CA TYR A 144 -34.19 11.63 67.43
C TYR A 144 -33.27 11.47 68.66
N ALA A 145 -32.93 12.57 69.31
CA ALA A 145 -32.42 12.56 70.68
C ALA A 145 -33.57 13.00 71.59
N GLU A 146 -33.84 12.16 72.59
CA GLU A 146 -34.92 12.20 73.57
C GLU A 146 -34.80 13.34 74.59
N ALA A 147 -35.95 13.63 75.21
CA ALA A 147 -36.19 13.95 76.64
C ALA A 147 -35.42 15.10 77.32
#